data_AF-A0A497I3Y8-F1
#
_entry.id   AF-A0A497I3Y8-F1
#
_cell.length_a   1.000
_cell.length_b   1.000
_cell.length_c   1.000
_cell.angle_alpha   90.00
_cell.angle_beta   90.00
_cell.angle_gamma   90.00
#
_symmetry.space_group_name_H-M   'P 1'
#
loop_
_entity.id
_entity.type
_entity.pdbx_description
1 polymer ?
#
loop_
_entity_poly.entity_id
_entity_poly.type
_entity_poly.pdbx_seq_one_letter_code
_entity_poly.pdbx_strand_id
1 'polypeptide(L)'
;MEAEKLNEEEPRGKYTTVSIPITLYRRVKEMIKDTGFTSVSQFVIYILREVISSMEEEKIKGETLSEEEKKQIIERLKKLGYI
;
A
#
# COMPACT_ATOMS: atom_id res chain seq x y z
N MET A 1 -10.04 -14.11 -42.41
CA MET A 1 -10.64 -12.86 -41.90
C MET A 1 -11.56 -13.27 -40.78
N GLU A 2 -10.97 -13.50 -39.61
CA GLU A 2 -10.83 -12.53 -38.49
C GLU A 2 -12.09 -12.61 -37.61
N ALA A 3 -12.02 -12.77 -36.30
CA ALA A 3 -10.93 -12.48 -35.38
C ALA A 3 -10.86 -13.53 -34.26
N GLU A 4 -9.63 -13.96 -33.95
CA GLU A 4 -9.31 -14.63 -32.70
C GLU A 4 -9.65 -13.68 -31.54
N LYS A 5 -10.57 -14.12 -30.67
CA LYS A 5 -10.79 -13.47 -29.38
C LYS A 5 -9.59 -13.76 -28.50
N LEU A 6 -8.66 -12.81 -28.42
CA LEU A 6 -7.64 -12.74 -27.40
C LEU A 6 -8.34 -12.55 -26.04
N ASN A 7 -8.56 -13.66 -25.32
CA ASN A 7 -8.74 -13.62 -23.89
C ASN A 7 -7.36 -13.32 -23.29
N GLU A 8 -7.06 -12.04 -23.12
CA GLU A 8 -5.97 -11.59 -22.27
C GLU A 8 -6.32 -11.97 -20.83
N GLU A 9 -5.87 -13.16 -20.40
CA GLU A 9 -5.83 -13.49 -18.97
C GLU A 9 -4.80 -12.58 -18.30
N GLU A 10 -5.25 -11.40 -17.85
CA GLU A 10 -4.50 -10.60 -16.88
C GLU A 10 -4.12 -11.49 -15.69
N PRO A 11 -2.93 -11.30 -15.07
CA PRO A 11 -2.51 -12.08 -13.93
C PRO A 11 -3.57 -11.97 -12.83
N ARG A 12 -4.33 -13.05 -12.65
CA ARG A 12 -5.36 -13.15 -11.61
C ARG A 12 -4.66 -13.17 -10.25
N GLY A 13 -4.31 -11.98 -9.75
CA GLY A 13 -3.89 -11.79 -8.38
C GLY A 13 -4.90 -12.44 -7.44
N LYS A 14 -4.43 -12.96 -6.30
CA LYS A 14 -5.34 -13.49 -5.29
C LYS A 14 -6.11 -12.32 -4.68
N TYR A 15 -7.39 -12.20 -5.00
CA TYR A 15 -8.27 -11.18 -4.44
C TYR A 15 -8.96 -11.69 -3.17
N THR A 16 -9.23 -10.78 -2.24
CA THR A 16 -10.05 -11.03 -1.05
C THR A 16 -11.18 -10.02 -1.00
N THR A 17 -12.35 -10.43 -0.50
CA THR A 17 -13.53 -9.57 -0.40
C THR A 17 -13.62 -8.98 1.01
N VAL A 18 -13.91 -7.68 1.10
CA VAL A 18 -14.17 -6.98 2.36
C VAL A 18 -15.60 -6.48 2.36
N SER A 19 -16.34 -6.75 3.43
CA SER A 19 -17.70 -6.24 3.59
C SER A 19 -17.66 -4.79 4.03
N ILE A 20 -18.37 -3.92 3.30
CA ILE A 20 -18.53 -2.51 3.64
C ILE A 20 -20.02 -2.15 3.70
N PRO A 21 -20.44 -1.22 4.57
CA PRO A 21 -21.82 -0.75 4.60
C PRO A 21 -22.27 -0.22 3.23
N ILE A 22 -23.50 -0.58 2.82
CA ILE A 22 -24.06 -0.16 1.53
C ILE A 22 -24.08 1.37 1.39
N THR A 23 -24.32 2.07 2.49
CA THR A 23 -24.29 3.55 2.54
C THR A 23 -22.93 4.11 2.16
N LEU A 24 -21.85 3.51 2.67
CA LEU A 24 -20.48 3.91 2.36
C LEU A 24 -20.13 3.58 0.91
N TYR A 25 -20.46 2.37 0.45
CA TYR A 25 -20.26 1.97 -0.95
C TYR A 25 -20.93 2.96 -1.92
N ARG A 26 -22.18 3.35 -1.66
CA ARG A 26 -22.90 4.32 -2.50
C ARG A 26 -22.22 5.68 -2.53
N ARG A 27 -21.80 6.21 -1.38
CA ARG A 27 -21.08 7.49 -1.30
C ARG A 27 -19.78 7.45 -2.10
N VAL A 28 -18.99 6.39 -1.94
CA VAL A 28 -17.75 6.20 -2.69
C VAL A 28 -18.04 6.09 -4.18
N LYS A 29 -19.06 5.32 -4.57
CA LYS A 29 -19.47 5.17 -5.97
C LYS A 29 -19.84 6.51 -6.60
N GLU A 30 -20.59 7.37 -5.91
CA GLU A 30 -20.91 8.72 -6.41
C GLU A 30 -19.65 9.59 -6.51
N MET A 31 -18.78 9.55 -5.49
CA MET A 31 -17.56 10.35 -5.43
C MET A 31 -16.58 10.04 -6.57
N ILE A 32 -16.50 8.78 -7.03
CA ILE A 32 -15.57 8.38 -8.09
C ILE A 32 -16.11 8.56 -9.52
N LYS A 33 -17.37 8.98 -9.71
CA LYS A 33 -17.98 9.07 -11.06
C LYS A 33 -17.23 10.02 -11.99
N ASP A 34 -16.75 11.13 -11.46
CA ASP A 34 -16.07 12.18 -12.23
C ASP A 34 -14.54 12.06 -12.13
N THR A 35 -14.06 10.87 -11.78
CA THR A 35 -12.63 10.58 -11.59
C THR A 35 -12.15 9.56 -12.62
N GLY A 36 -10.83 9.34 -12.69
CA GLY A 36 -10.25 8.30 -13.54
C GLY A 36 -10.45 6.85 -13.05
N PHE A 37 -11.15 6.63 -11.94
CA PHE A 37 -11.34 5.29 -11.38
C PHE A 37 -12.47 4.53 -12.08
N THR A 38 -12.16 3.34 -12.60
CA THR A 38 -13.13 2.48 -13.31
C THR A 38 -14.02 1.67 -12.36
N SER A 39 -13.65 1.55 -11.08
CA SER A 39 -14.43 0.81 -10.08
C SER A 39 -14.15 1.28 -8.65
N VAL A 40 -15.09 0.98 -7.75
CA VAL A 40 -14.92 1.20 -6.30
C VAL A 40 -13.75 0.37 -5.77
N SER A 41 -13.55 -0.85 -6.27
CA SER A 41 -12.42 -1.70 -5.87
C SER A 41 -11.07 -1.06 -6.21
N GLN A 42 -10.92 -0.50 -7.41
CA GLN A 42 -9.70 0.22 -7.81
C GLN A 42 -9.42 1.41 -6.89
N PHE A 43 -10.44 2.21 -6.58
CA PHE A 43 -10.31 3.33 -5.66
C PHE A 43 -9.89 2.87 -4.24
N VAL A 44 -10.52 1.84 -3.70
CA VAL A 44 -10.18 1.31 -2.36
C VAL A 44 -8.76 0.75 -2.33
N ILE A 45 -8.32 0.03 -3.37
CA ILE A 45 -6.95 -0.47 -3.48
C ILE A 45 -5.94 0.69 -3.47
N TYR A 46 -6.22 1.75 -4.23
CA TYR A 46 -5.37 2.94 -4.30
C TYR A 46 -5.21 3.58 -2.91
N ILE A 47 -6.32 3.87 -2.23
CA ILE A 47 -6.31 4.51 -0.91
C ILE A 47 -5.64 3.62 0.13
N LEU A 48 -5.94 2.31 0.16
CA LEU A 48 -5.32 1.40 1.12
C LEU A 48 -3.81 1.32 0.93
N ARG A 49 -3.32 1.34 -0.31
CA ARG A 49 -1.88 1.36 -0.59
C ARG A 49 -1.23 2.61 -0.02
N GLU A 50 -1.81 3.78 -0.27
CA GLU A 50 -1.28 5.07 0.22
C GLU A 50 -1.26 5.13 1.75
N VAL A 51 -2.34 4.71 2.40
CA VAL A 51 -2.46 4.69 3.87
C VAL A 51 -1.47 3.72 4.49
N ILE A 52 -1.34 2.50 3.95
CA ILE A 52 -0.40 1.50 4.47
C ILE A 52 1.04 1.98 4.29
N SER A 53 1.41 2.50 3.12
CA SER A 53 2.75 3.04 2.91
C SER A 53 3.09 4.17 3.87
N SER A 54 2.13 5.05 4.16
CA SER A 54 2.32 6.13 5.14
C SER A 54 2.53 5.57 6.55
N MET A 55 1.71 4.59 6.96
CA MET A 55 1.84 3.94 8.28
C MET A 55 3.15 3.15 8.41
N GLU A 56 3.59 2.48 7.35
CA GLU A 56 4.88 1.78 7.32
C GLU A 56 6.04 2.77 7.42
N GLU A 57 6.00 3.88 6.69
CA GLU A 57 6.99 4.95 6.82
C GLU A 57 7.01 5.56 8.22
N GLU A 58 5.84 5.84 8.81
CA GLU A 58 5.74 6.35 10.19
C GLU A 58 6.22 5.32 11.20
N LYS A 59 5.99 4.03 10.97
CA LYS A 59 6.50 2.96 11.82
C LYS A 59 8.01 2.82 11.68
N ILE A 60 8.56 2.91 10.48
CA ILE A 60 10.02 2.90 10.22
C ILE A 60 10.69 4.15 10.79
N LYS A 61 10.05 5.33 10.67
CA LYS A 61 10.52 6.59 11.26
C LYS A 61 10.31 6.63 12.78
N GLY A 62 9.29 5.97 13.32
CA GLY A 62 9.03 5.82 14.75
C GLY A 62 9.91 4.75 15.40
N GLU A 63 10.31 3.74 14.62
CA GLU A 63 11.46 2.86 14.83
C GLU A 63 12.78 3.59 14.52
N THR A 64 12.83 4.93 14.68
CA THR A 64 14.08 5.62 14.91
C THR A 64 14.82 4.86 16.00
N LEU A 65 15.98 4.31 15.63
CA LEU A 65 16.84 3.51 16.49
C LEU A 65 16.70 3.91 17.96
N SER A 66 16.33 2.97 18.80
CA SER A 66 16.32 3.18 20.24
C SER A 66 17.68 3.71 20.69
N GLU A 67 17.72 4.53 21.73
CA GLU A 67 18.99 5.05 22.27
C GLU A 67 19.98 3.92 22.60
N GLU A 68 19.47 2.74 22.99
CA GLU A 68 20.26 1.52 23.19
C GLU A 68 20.89 1.01 21.88
N GLU A 69 20.13 0.98 20.80
CA GLU A 69 20.60 0.54 19.48
C GLU A 69 21.64 1.52 18.93
N LYS A 70 21.43 2.84 19.13
CA LYS A 70 22.41 3.87 18.73
C LYS A 70 23.73 3.64 19.45
N LYS A 71 23.68 3.35 20.76
CA LYS A 71 24.86 3.09 21.58
C LYS A 71 25.61 1.85 21.10
N GLN A 72 24.90 0.77 20.76
CA GLN A 72 25.50 -0.44 20.21
C GLN A 72 26.14 -0.22 18.83
N ILE A 73 25.51 0.57 17.95
CA ILE A 73 26.09 0.94 16.65
C ILE A 73 27.36 1.78 16.85
N ILE A 74 27.33 2.80 17.72
CA ILE A 74 28.50 3.63 18.02
C ILE A 74 29.64 2.76 18.57
N GLU A 75 29.36 1.82 19.47
CA GLU A 75 30.38 0.94 20.04
C GLU A 75 30.99 0.00 18.98
N ARG A 76 30.17 -0.52 18.05
CA ARG A 76 30.65 -1.30 16.90
C ARG A 76 31.50 -0.46 15.96
N LEU A 77 31.09 0.77 15.65
CA LEU A 77 31.84 1.67 14.78
C LEU A 77 33.21 2.03 15.38
N LYS A 78 33.28 2.27 16.70
CA LYS A 78 34.55 2.47 17.43
C LYS A 78 35.46 1.24 17.35
N LYS A 79 34.93 0.02 17.51
CA LYS A 79 35.71 -1.23 17.40
C LYS A 79 36.26 -1.45 15.99
N LEU A 80 35.55 -0.95 14.98
CA LEU A 80 35.95 -1.05 13.58
C LEU A 80 36.83 0.13 13.13
N GLY A 81 37.08 1.13 13.98
CA GLY A 81 37.95 2.27 13.70
C GLY A 81 37.35 3.33 12.78
N TYR A 82 36.02 3.37 12.64
CA TYR A 82 35.31 4.38 11.85
C TYR A 82 35.08 5.71 12.61
N ILE A 83 35.23 5.70 13.94
CA ILE A 83 35.12 6.85 14.87
C ILE A 83 36.24 6.75 15.90
#